data_AF-A0A9Q4DKD3-F1
#
_entry.id   AF-A0A9Q4DKD3-F1
#
_cell.length_a   1.000
_cell.length_b   1.000
_cell.length_c   1.000
_cell.angle_alpha   90.00
_cell.angle_beta   90.00
_cell.angle_gamma   90.00
#
_symmetry.space_group_name_H-M   'P 1'
#
loop_
_entity.id
_entity.type
_entity.pdbx_description
1 polymer ?
#
loop_
_entity_poly.entity_id
_entity_poly.type
_entity_poly.pdbx_seq_one_letter_code
_entity_poly.pdbx_strand_id
1 'polypeptide(L)'
;LGGGDSAVDWALAFEKISPTTLVHRRDNFRALEHSVQALQESSVTIKTPFVPSQLLGDGKTLDKLEITKVKSDETETIEVDHLFVNYGFKSSVG
;
A
#
# COMPACT_ATOMS: atom_id res chain seq x y z
N LEU A 1 -0.61 2.63 0.30
CA LEU A 1 0.85 2.41 0.18
C LEU A 1 1.53 2.74 1.51
N GLY A 2 2.37 1.86 2.04
CA GLY A 2 3.08 2.11 3.31
C GLY A 2 3.35 0.82 4.08
N GLY A 3 3.87 0.92 5.29
CA GLY A 3 4.05 -0.27 6.14
C GLY A 3 4.37 0.01 7.61
N GLY A 4 4.13 1.24 8.09
CA GLY A 4 4.09 1.56 9.52
C GLY A 4 2.64 1.58 10.01
N ASP A 5 2.43 1.94 11.28
CA ASP A 5 1.12 1.88 11.95
C ASP A 5 0.01 2.56 11.16
N SER A 6 0.20 3.82 10.76
CA SER A 6 -0.82 4.56 10.00
C SER A 6 -1.22 3.87 8.70
N ALA A 7 -0.30 3.19 8.03
CA ALA A 7 -0.62 2.49 6.79
C ALA A 7 -1.51 1.25 7.04
N VAL A 8 -1.25 0.54 8.14
CA VAL A 8 -1.99 -0.65 8.54
C VAL A 8 -3.36 -0.28 9.11
N ASP A 9 -3.42 0.74 9.97
CA ASP A 9 -4.67 1.23 10.55
C ASP A 9 -5.66 1.68 9.47
N TRP A 10 -5.18 2.45 8.49
CA TRP A 10 -6.03 2.87 7.37
C TRP A 10 -6.46 1.70 6.49
N ALA A 11 -5.59 0.71 6.25
CA ALA A 11 -5.98 -0.47 5.49
C ALA A 11 -7.12 -1.26 6.17
N LEU A 12 -7.01 -1.45 7.49
CA LEU A 12 -8.03 -2.10 8.32
C LEU A 12 -9.33 -1.27 8.43
N ALA A 13 -9.23 0.05 8.37
CA ALA A 13 -10.41 0.92 8.33
C ALA A 13 -11.12 0.82 6.98
N PHE A 14 -10.38 0.84 5.86
CA PHE A 14 -10.93 0.85 4.51
C PHE A 14 -11.52 -0.49 4.09
N GLU A 15 -11.01 -1.63 4.57
CA GLU A 15 -11.57 -2.93 4.18
C GLU A 15 -13.05 -3.10 4.55
N LYS A 16 -13.53 -2.34 5.55
CA LYS A 16 -14.94 -2.35 5.98
C LYS A 16 -15.84 -1.57 5.01
N ILE A 17 -15.27 -0.83 4.08
CA ILE A 17 -15.94 0.10 3.17
C ILE A 17 -15.76 -0.36 1.72
N SER A 18 -14.56 -0.81 1.35
CA SER A 18 -14.22 -1.19 -0.02
C SER A 18 -13.09 -2.23 -0.06
N PRO A 19 -12.99 -3.03 -1.13
CA PRO A 19 -11.81 -3.85 -1.39
C PRO A 19 -10.54 -3.01 -1.30
N THR A 20 -9.60 -3.45 -0.46
CA THR A 20 -8.43 -2.65 -0.10
C THR A 20 -7.15 -3.44 -0.36
N THR A 21 -6.18 -2.82 -1.01
CA THR A 21 -4.85 -3.39 -1.23
C THR A 21 -3.79 -2.58 -0.51
N LEU A 22 -3.01 -3.23 0.36
CA LEU A 22 -1.85 -2.65 1.01
C LEU A 22 -0.55 -3.10 0.32
N VAL A 23 0.14 -2.14 -0.29
CA VAL A 23 1.44 -2.37 -0.95
C VAL A 23 2.58 -1.90 -0.05
N HIS A 24 3.55 -2.79 0.19
CA HIS A 24 4.78 -2.49 0.94
C HIS A 24 6.04 -3.07 0.29
N ARG A 25 7.15 -2.34 0.41
CA ARG A 25 8.45 -2.64 -0.23
C ARG A 25 9.30 -3.71 0.48
N ARG A 26 8.85 -4.22 1.62
CA ARG A 26 9.54 -5.26 2.40
C ARG A 26 8.52 -6.35 2.73
N ASP A 27 9.01 -7.54 3.06
CA ASP A 27 8.16 -8.64 3.50
C ASP A 27 7.54 -8.37 4.87
N ASN A 28 8.28 -7.69 5.75
CA ASN A 28 7.84 -7.38 7.10
C ASN A 28 7.37 -5.93 7.25
N PHE A 29 6.24 -5.76 7.91
CA PHE A 29 5.73 -4.47 8.35
C PHE A 29 6.49 -3.97 9.59
N ARG A 30 6.53 -2.64 9.74
CA ARG A 30 7.04 -1.94 10.94
C ARG A 30 5.94 -1.56 11.93
N ALA A 31 4.68 -1.79 11.56
CA ALA A 31 3.54 -1.55 12.42
C ALA A 31 3.57 -2.48 13.64
N LEU A 32 2.82 -2.12 14.67
CA LEU A 32 2.65 -2.89 15.89
C LEU A 32 2.14 -4.31 15.57
N GLU A 33 2.67 -5.29 16.29
CA GLU A 33 2.44 -6.72 16.05
C GLU A 33 0.94 -7.07 16.02
N HIS A 34 0.17 -6.56 16.98
CA HIS A 34 -1.28 -6.80 17.04
C HIS A 34 -2.03 -6.26 15.80
N SER A 35 -1.62 -5.10 15.27
CA SER A 35 -2.22 -4.54 14.05
C SER A 35 -1.82 -5.35 12.81
N VAL A 36 -0.58 -5.87 12.78
CA VAL A 36 -0.13 -6.76 11.69
C VAL A 36 -0.87 -8.09 11.74
N GLN A 37 -1.12 -8.64 12.93
CA GLN A 37 -1.93 -9.85 13.07
C GLN A 37 -3.37 -9.60 12.59
N ALA A 38 -3.99 -8.49 13.02
CA ALA A 38 -5.32 -8.12 12.53
C ALA A 38 -5.34 -7.97 11.01
N LEU A 39 -4.30 -7.37 10.41
CA LEU A 39 -4.15 -7.26 8.95
C LEU A 39 -4.06 -8.61 8.26
N GLN A 40 -3.34 -9.59 8.83
CA GLN A 40 -3.22 -10.94 8.28
C GLN A 40 -4.54 -11.74 8.34
N GLU A 41 -5.36 -11.46 9.35
CA GLU A 41 -6.69 -12.06 9.53
C GLU A 41 -7.79 -11.31 8.75
N SER A 42 -7.45 -10.17 8.15
CA SER A 42 -8.37 -9.29 7.45
C SER A 42 -8.65 -9.72 5.99
N SER A 43 -9.53 -8.99 5.33
CA SER A 43 -9.80 -9.13 3.89
C SER A 43 -8.87 -8.27 3.01
N VAL A 44 -7.96 -7.49 3.62
CA VAL A 44 -7.01 -6.65 2.89
C VAL A 44 -6.09 -7.52 2.04
N THR A 45 -5.98 -7.19 0.76
CA THR A 45 -4.98 -7.82 -0.11
C THR A 45 -3.61 -7.24 0.19
N ILE A 46 -2.65 -8.09 0.57
CA ILE A 46 -1.28 -7.67 0.89
C ILE A 46 -0.37 -7.92 -0.31
N LYS A 47 0.32 -6.87 -0.78
CA LYS A 47 1.31 -6.95 -1.88
C LYS A 47 2.69 -6.57 -1.36
N THR A 48 3.48 -7.60 -1.06
CA THR A 48 4.87 -7.47 -0.60
C THR A 48 5.76 -8.53 -1.27
N PRO A 49 7.03 -8.22 -1.59
CA PRO A 49 7.68 -6.91 -1.51
C PRO A 49 7.54 -6.15 -2.84
N PHE A 50 6.64 -5.16 -2.89
CA PHE A 50 6.34 -4.38 -4.10
C PHE A 50 6.48 -2.87 -3.86
N VAL A 51 6.78 -2.13 -4.92
CA VAL A 51 6.82 -0.66 -4.95
C VAL A 51 5.95 -0.15 -6.08
N PRO A 52 5.27 1.00 -5.94
CA PRO A 52 4.60 1.64 -7.07
C PRO A 52 5.63 2.05 -8.14
N SER A 53 5.35 1.76 -9.40
CA SER A 53 6.19 2.11 -10.55
C SER A 53 5.54 3.13 -11.47
N GLN A 54 4.23 3.02 -11.71
CA GLN A 54 3.52 3.90 -12.63
C GLN A 54 2.07 4.16 -12.19
N LEU A 55 1.63 5.41 -12.32
CA LEU A 55 0.22 5.79 -12.24
C LEU A 55 -0.35 5.79 -13.66
N LEU A 56 -1.44 5.06 -13.86
CA LEU A 56 -2.09 4.89 -15.16
C LEU A 56 -3.50 5.50 -15.09
N GLY A 57 -3.77 6.45 -15.98
CA GLY A 57 -5.06 7.14 -16.06
C GLY A 57 -5.07 8.18 -17.19
N ASP A 58 -6.14 8.95 -17.30
CA ASP A 58 -6.37 9.91 -18.39
C ASP A 58 -5.68 11.29 -18.19
N GLY A 59 -4.91 11.43 -17.11
CA GLY A 59 -4.25 12.68 -16.71
C GLY A 59 -5.10 13.57 -15.80
N LYS A 60 -6.35 13.19 -15.51
CA LYS A 60 -7.22 13.81 -14.51
C LYS A 60 -7.63 12.83 -13.41
N THR A 61 -7.94 11.60 -13.79
CA THR A 61 -8.29 10.51 -12.88
C THR A 61 -7.21 9.42 -12.88
N LEU A 62 -7.18 8.67 -11.79
CA LEU A 62 -6.38 7.46 -11.68
C LEU A 62 -7.31 6.28 -11.97
N ASP A 63 -6.88 5.37 -12.83
CA ASP A 63 -7.63 4.16 -13.14
C ASP A 63 -6.90 2.93 -12.60
N LYS A 64 -5.55 2.92 -12.71
CA LYS A 64 -4.72 1.80 -12.29
C LYS A 64 -3.39 2.25 -11.69
N LEU A 65 -2.87 1.41 -10.80
CA LEU A 65 -1.53 1.49 -10.26
C LEU A 65 -0.71 0.30 -10.77
N GLU A 66 0.41 0.57 -11.43
CA GLU A 66 1.43 -0.44 -11.67
C GLU A 66 2.35 -0.53 -10.44
N ILE A 67 2.65 -1.76 -10.02
CA ILE A 67 3.61 -2.07 -8.97
C ILE A 67 4.69 -3.01 -9.52
N THR A 68 5.94 -2.80 -9.11
CA THR A 68 7.08 -3.67 -9.44
C THR A 68 7.57 -4.38 -8.20
N LYS A 69 7.87 -5.67 -8.34
CA LYS A 69 8.47 -6.45 -7.26
C LYS A 69 9.90 -5.98 -7.01
N VAL A 70 10.25 -5.82 -5.74
CA VAL A 70 11.56 -5.28 -5.35
C VAL A 70 12.69 -6.20 -5.84
N LYS A 71 13.71 -5.61 -6.49
CA LYS A 71 14.85 -6.32 -7.11
C LYS A 71 14.47 -7.31 -8.22
N SER A 72 13.37 -7.04 -8.91
CA SER A 72 12.88 -7.81 -10.06
C SER A 72 12.31 -6.85 -11.09
N ASP A 73 12.16 -7.32 -12.33
CA ASP A 73 11.42 -6.64 -13.40
C ASP A 73 9.96 -7.11 -13.48
N GLU A 74 9.54 -7.98 -12.57
CA GLU A 74 8.16 -8.47 -12.46
C GLU A 74 7.21 -7.33 -12.04
N THR A 75 6.22 -7.03 -12.88
CA THR A 75 5.20 -6.02 -12.62
C THR A 75 3.80 -6.60 -12.52
N GLU A 76 2.95 -5.91 -11.76
CA GLU A 76 1.52 -6.19 -11.66
C GLU A 76 0.74 -4.87 -11.78
N THR A 77 -0.48 -4.94 -12.29
CA THR A 77 -1.39 -3.79 -12.35
C THR A 77 -2.58 -4.02 -11.44
N ILE A 78 -2.91 -3.02 -10.63
CA ILE A 78 -4.06 -3.02 -9.72
C ILE A 78 -5.01 -1.91 -10.16
N GLU A 79 -6.28 -2.23 -10.40
CA GLU A 79 -7.33 -1.23 -10.66
C GLU A 79 -7.67 -0.51 -9.35
N VAL A 80 -7.63 0.82 -9.37
CA VAL A 80 -7.85 1.65 -8.18
C VAL A 80 -8.45 2.99 -8.56
N ASP A 81 -9.49 3.40 -7.83
CA ASP A 81 -10.06 4.76 -7.93
C ASP A 81 -9.32 5.75 -7.01
N HIS A 82 -8.75 5.23 -5.91
CA HIS A 82 -8.16 6.04 -4.85
C HIS A 82 -6.82 5.48 -4.37
N LEU A 83 -5.87 6.39 -4.12
CA LEU A 83 -4.54 6.05 -3.64
C LEU A 83 -4.18 6.81 -2.36
N PHE A 84 -3.95 6.07 -1.28
CA PHE A 84 -3.50 6.63 0.00
C PHE A 84 -2.00 6.35 0.21
N VAL A 85 -1.21 7.41 0.39
CA VAL A 85 0.25 7.32 0.53
C VAL A 85 0.67 7.60 1.98
N ASN A 86 1.11 6.56 2.68
CA ASN A 86 1.53 6.58 4.08
C ASN A 86 3.02 6.21 4.22
N TYR A 87 3.89 7.02 3.63
CA TYR A 87 5.36 6.85 3.70
C TYR A 87 6.02 7.61 4.86
N GLY A 88 5.22 8.28 5.68
CA GLY A 88 5.69 9.15 6.75
C GLY A 88 6.07 10.53 6.24
N PHE A 89 6.65 11.32 7.13
CA PHE A 89 7.05 12.70 6.86
C PHE A 89 8.57 12.82 6.86
N LYS A 90 9.10 13.66 5.97
CA LYS A 90 10.49 14.11 6.05
C LYS A 90 10.51 15.40 6.84
N SER A 91 11.07 15.38 8.05
CA SER A 91 11.33 16.59 8.82
C SER A 91 12.61 17.25 8.31
N SER A 92 12.50 18.44 7.70
CA SER A 92 13.62 19.36 7.55
C SER A 92 13.53 20.39 8.67
N VAL A 93 14.02 20.03 9.84
CA VAL A 93 14.35 21.01 10.88
C VAL A 93 15.87 21.21 10.78
N GLY A 94 16.28 22.17 9.94
CA GLY A 94 17.66 22.45 9.59
C GLY A 94 17.78 23.03 8.19
#